data_AF-A0A482IR59-F1
#
_entry.id   AF-A0A482IR59-F1
#
_cell.length_a   1.000
_cell.length_b   1.000
_cell.length_c   1.000
_cell.angle_alpha   90.00
_cell.angle_beta   90.00
_cell.angle_gamma   90.00
#
_symmetry.space_group_name_H-M   'P 1'
#
loop_
_entity.id
_entity.type
_entity.pdbx_description
1 polymer ?
#
loop_
_entity_poly.entity_id
_entity_poly.type
_entity_poly.pdbx_seq_one_letter_code
_entity_poly.pdbx_strand_id
1 'polypeptide(L)'
;MTYMGLNSATGRAIADLPHIWQSIRDILTTPVGSRVMRRAYGSQVPMLIDQPLNDVTRLRVMSASVAAIVRWEPRVQVSAAAFVRRDVR
;
A
#
# COMPACT_ATOMS: atom_id res chain seq x y z
N MET A 1 10.58 -17.63 -10.47
CA MET A 1 9.53 -17.15 -11.40
C MET A 1 9.64 -15.63 -11.40
N THR A 2 10.06 -15.03 -12.52
CA THR A 2 10.32 -13.58 -12.62
C THR A 2 9.02 -12.86 -12.94
N TYR A 3 8.67 -11.84 -12.15
CA TYR A 3 7.48 -11.02 -12.40
C TYR A 3 7.88 -9.78 -13.19
N MET A 4 7.51 -9.72 -14.47
CA MET A 4 7.74 -8.55 -15.33
C MET A 4 6.46 -7.74 -15.53
N GLY A 5 6.63 -6.41 -15.55
CA GLY A 5 5.57 -5.46 -15.88
C GLY A 5 6.15 -4.15 -16.37
N LEU A 6 5.32 -3.12 -16.48
CA LEU A 6 5.74 -1.79 -16.91
C LEU A 6 5.77 -0.82 -15.74
N ASN A 7 6.75 0.07 -15.73
CA ASN A 7 6.82 1.18 -14.81
C ASN A 7 5.70 2.18 -15.12
N SER A 8 4.89 2.53 -14.12
CA SER A 8 3.74 3.42 -14.33
C SER A 8 4.11 4.86 -14.71
N ALA A 9 5.32 5.32 -14.37
CA ALA A 9 5.80 6.67 -14.65
C ALA A 9 6.60 6.77 -15.95
N THR A 10 7.41 5.75 -16.28
CA THR A 10 8.33 5.79 -17.43
C THR A 10 7.94 4.90 -18.59
N GLY A 11 7.00 3.97 -18.39
CA GLY A 11 6.59 2.98 -19.40
C GLY A 11 7.64 1.91 -19.71
N ARG A 12 8.82 1.92 -19.07
CA ARG A 12 9.86 0.91 -19.28
C ARG A 12 9.54 -0.39 -18.56
N ALA A 13 10.05 -1.50 -19.10
CA ALA A 13 9.95 -2.80 -18.44
C ALA A 13 10.69 -2.79 -17.10
N ILE A 14 10.02 -3.27 -16.05
CA ILE A 14 10.57 -3.48 -14.71
C ILE A 14 10.24 -4.91 -14.28
N ALA A 15 11.14 -5.50 -13.51
CA ALA A 15 11.00 -6.86 -13.00
C ALA A 15 11.09 -6.89 -11.47
N ASP A 16 10.47 -7.92 -10.88
CA ASP A 16 10.62 -8.33 -9.49
C ASP A 16 10.46 -7.18 -8.48
N LEU A 17 11.55 -6.82 -7.78
CA LEU A 17 11.49 -5.92 -6.64
C LEU A 17 10.94 -4.52 -7.00
N PRO A 18 11.46 -3.80 -8.03
CA PRO A 18 10.83 -2.58 -8.54
C PRO A 18 9.33 -2.71 -8.83
N HIS A 19 8.92 -3.84 -9.41
CA HIS A 19 7.50 -4.09 -9.71
C HIS A 19 6.68 -4.30 -8.44
N ILE A 20 7.21 -5.01 -7.44
CA ILE A 20 6.58 -5.20 -6.13
C ILE A 20 6.39 -3.85 -5.42
N TRP A 21 7.42 -2.99 -5.40
CA TRP A 21 7.31 -1.65 -4.80
C TRP A 21 6.22 -0.80 -5.46
N GLN A 22 6.14 -0.84 -6.79
CA GLN A 22 5.07 -0.15 -7.53
C GLN A 22 3.69 -0.71 -7.16
N SER A 23 3.55 -2.03 -7.05
CA SER A 23 2.31 -2.69 -6.67
C SER A 23 1.87 -2.30 -5.26
N ILE A 24 2.77 -2.35 -4.27
CA ILE A 24 2.47 -1.94 -2.88
C ILE A 24 2.03 -0.48 -2.84
N ARG A 25 2.72 0.41 -3.56
CA ARG A 25 2.35 1.82 -3.65
C ARG A 25 0.93 1.96 -4.20
N ASP A 26 0.64 1.32 -5.33
CA ASP A 26 -0.69 1.35 -5.96
C ASP A 26 -1.80 0.83 -5.02
N ILE A 27 -1.56 -0.28 -4.32
CA ILE A 27 -2.51 -0.84 -3.35
C ILE A 27 -2.81 0.15 -2.22
N LEU A 28 -1.77 0.73 -1.61
CA LEU A 28 -1.93 1.61 -0.46
C LEU A 28 -2.55 2.96 -0.83
N THR A 29 -2.23 3.51 -2.00
CA THR A 29 -2.74 4.83 -2.42
C THR A 29 -4.12 4.77 -3.07
N THR A 30 -4.58 3.61 -3.52
CA THR A 30 -5.89 3.48 -4.17
C THR A 30 -7.01 3.36 -3.11
N PRO A 31 -7.99 4.27 -3.08
CA PRO A 31 -9.13 4.14 -2.19
C PRO A 31 -10.02 2.96 -2.58
N VAL A 32 -10.51 2.20 -1.61
CA VAL A 32 -11.54 1.16 -1.85
C VAL A 32 -12.75 1.78 -2.52
N GLY A 33 -13.29 1.10 -3.54
CA GLY A 33 -14.44 1.56 -4.32
C GLY A 33 -14.09 2.42 -5.54
N SER A 34 -12.86 2.90 -5.68
CA SER A 34 -12.45 3.78 -6.79
C SER A 34 -12.29 3.06 -8.13
N ARG A 35 -11.89 1.78 -8.12
CA ARG A 35 -11.68 1.02 -9.37
C ARG A 35 -12.99 0.49 -9.95
N VAL A 36 -13.21 0.82 -11.23
CA VAL A 36 -14.33 0.30 -12.03
C VAL A 36 -14.24 -1.22 -12.12
N MET A 37 -15.38 -1.90 -11.91
CA MET A 37 -15.51 -3.37 -11.84
C MET A 37 -14.64 -4.10 -10.80
N ARG A 38 -13.84 -3.39 -9.99
CA ARG A 38 -12.99 -3.97 -8.93
C ARG A 38 -13.09 -3.16 -7.64
N ARG A 39 -14.33 -2.92 -7.17
CA ARG A 39 -14.59 -2.06 -6.01
C ARG A 39 -13.92 -2.51 -4.71
N ALA A 40 -13.66 -3.80 -4.55
CA ALA A 40 -12.96 -4.30 -3.36
C ALA A 40 -11.45 -3.98 -3.34
N TYR A 41 -10.87 -3.56 -4.47
CA TYR A 41 -9.44 -3.26 -4.58
C TYR A 41 -9.05 -1.97 -3.88
N GLY A 42 -7.84 -1.95 -3.30
CA GLY A 42 -7.25 -0.79 -2.66
C GLY A 42 -7.11 -0.94 -1.15
N SER A 43 -6.98 0.19 -0.47
CA SER A 43 -6.84 0.27 0.98
C SER A 43 -7.77 1.33 1.60
N GLN A 44 -7.98 1.21 2.92
CA GLN A 44 -8.67 2.23 3.71
C GLN A 44 -7.75 3.36 4.17
N VAL A 45 -6.44 3.29 3.86
CA VAL A 45 -5.46 4.30 4.28
C VAL A 45 -5.85 5.72 3.81
N PRO A 46 -6.34 5.94 2.58
CA PRO A 46 -6.77 7.27 2.15
C PRO A 46 -7.91 7.87 2.99
N MET A 47 -8.77 7.04 3.60
CA MET A 47 -9.87 7.49 4.47
C MET A 47 -9.40 7.92 5.86
N LEU A 48 -8.16 7.59 6.22
CA LEU A 48 -7.55 7.92 7.52
C LEU A 48 -6.69 9.19 7.45
N ILE A 49 -6.52 9.76 6.25
CA ILE A 49 -5.84 11.04 6.05
C ILE A 49 -6.68 12.14 6.75
N ASP A 50 -5.99 13.14 7.28
CA ASP A 50 -6.56 14.27 8.04
C ASP A 50 -7.30 13.90 9.34
N GLN A 51 -7.18 12.64 9.80
CA GLN A 51 -7.60 12.24 11.13
C GLN A 51 -6.55 12.62 12.19
N PRO A 52 -6.95 12.91 13.44
CA PRO A 52 -6.01 13.21 14.51
C PRO A 52 -5.05 12.05 14.75
N LEU A 53 -3.76 12.36 14.90
CA LEU A 53 -2.69 11.37 15.12
C LEU A 53 -2.63 10.89 16.58
N ASN A 54 -3.66 10.15 16.99
CA ASN A 54 -3.69 9.42 18.26
C ASN A 54 -3.34 7.94 18.06
N ASP A 55 -3.22 7.18 19.15
CA ASP A 55 -2.83 5.77 19.10
C ASP A 55 -3.85 4.89 18.35
N VAL A 56 -5.13 5.25 18.39
CA VAL A 56 -6.20 4.55 17.65
C VAL A 56 -6.01 4.73 16.14
N THR A 57 -5.79 5.96 15.67
CA THR A 57 -5.54 6.25 14.26
C THR A 57 -4.26 5.57 13.78
N ARG A 58 -3.20 5.56 14.60
CA ARG A 58 -1.96 4.83 14.28
C ARG A 58 -2.23 3.34 14.07
N LEU A 59 -2.96 2.70 14.98
CA LEU A 59 -3.33 1.29 14.86
C LEU A 59 -4.18 1.03 13.61
N ARG A 60 -5.14 1.92 13.30
CA ARG A 60 -5.98 1.82 12.10
C ARG A 60 -5.16 1.91 10.82
N VAL A 61 -4.19 2.83 10.75
CA VAL A 61 -3.32 2.97 9.57
C VAL A 61 -2.47 1.71 9.39
N MET A 62 -1.89 1.19 10.47
CA MET A 62 -1.11 -0.05 10.43
C MET A 62 -1.97 -1.23 9.98
N SER A 63 -3.14 -1.44 10.60
CA SER A 63 -4.02 -2.56 10.25
C SER A 63 -4.56 -2.46 8.82
N ALA A 64 -4.98 -1.27 8.37
CA ALA A 64 -5.45 -1.04 7.01
C ALA A 64 -4.35 -1.31 5.97
N SER A 65 -3.11 -0.91 6.25
CA SER A 65 -1.97 -1.14 5.36
C SER A 65 -1.65 -2.63 5.26
N VAL A 66 -1.52 -3.32 6.40
CA VAL A 66 -1.22 -4.77 6.43
C VAL A 66 -2.33 -5.58 5.76
N ALA A 67 -3.59 -5.29 6.09
CA ALA A 67 -4.73 -6.01 5.50
C ALA A 67 -4.80 -5.83 3.98
N ALA A 68 -4.53 -4.63 3.46
CA ALA A 68 -4.51 -4.37 2.02
C ALA A 68 -3.36 -5.11 1.31
N ILE A 69 -2.14 -5.06 1.87
CA ILE A 69 -0.97 -5.73 1.29
C ILE A 69 -1.17 -7.24 1.29
N VAL A 70 -1.55 -7.84 2.42
CA VAL A 70 -1.77 -9.30 2.53
C VAL A 70 -2.85 -9.78 1.55
N ARG A 71 -3.87 -8.97 1.29
CA ARG A 71 -4.95 -9.31 0.37
C ARG A 71 -4.55 -9.28 -1.10
N TRP A 72 -3.74 -8.28 -1.50
CA TRP A 72 -3.52 -7.97 -2.92
C TRP A 72 -2.11 -8.26 -3.42
N GLU A 73 -1.13 -8.44 -2.54
CA GLU A 73 0.27 -8.67 -2.88
C GLU A 73 0.77 -10.02 -2.32
N PRO A 74 0.46 -11.15 -2.98
CA PRO A 74 0.80 -12.49 -2.49
C PRO A 74 2.32 -12.78 -2.47
N ARG A 75 3.12 -11.93 -3.13
CA ARG A 75 4.58 -12.09 -3.19
C ARG A 75 5.28 -11.57 -1.94
N VAL A 76 4.58 -10.86 -1.06
CA VAL A 76 5.15 -10.19 0.11
C VAL A 76 4.54 -10.78 1.38
N GLN A 77 5.42 -11.11 2.33
CA GLN A 77 5.03 -11.47 3.69
C GLN A 77 5.34 -10.30 4.61
N VAL A 78 4.32 -9.77 5.27
CA VAL A 78 4.48 -8.67 6.22
C VAL A 78 4.88 -9.23 7.58
N SER A 79 6.06 -8.87 8.07
CA SER A 79 6.54 -9.28 9.39
C SER A 79 6.11 -8.31 10.51
N ALA A 80 6.23 -7.01 10.26
CA ALA A 80 5.86 -5.96 11.20
C ALA A 80 5.47 -4.67 10.48
N ALA A 81 4.63 -3.88 11.12
CA ALA A 81 4.35 -2.49 10.76
C ALA A 81 4.53 -1.63 12.01
N ALA A 82 5.25 -0.53 11.89
CA ALA A 82 5.53 0.38 12.99
C ALA A 82 5.45 1.83 12.53
N PHE A 83 4.95 2.70 13.41
CA PHE A 83 4.95 4.14 13.18
C PHE A 83 6.27 4.72 13.71
N VAL A 84 7.11 5.24 12.83
CA VAL A 84 8.38 5.86 13.21
C VAL A 84 8.18 7.37 13.29
N ARG A 85 8.29 7.93 14.49
CA ARG A 85 8.34 9.37 14.68
C ARG A 85 9.68 9.87 14.12
N ARG A 86 9.64 10.62 13.03
CA ARG A 86 10.79 11.43 12.62
C ARG A 86 10.76 12.71 13.43
N ASP A 87 11.65 12.82 14.43
CA ASP A 87 11.96 14.12 15.00
C ASP A 87 12.71 14.92 13.93
N VAL A 88 12.02 15.92 13.39
CA VAL A 88 12.61 16.91 12.49
C VAL A 88 13.53 17.76 13.36
N ARG A 89 14.83 17.69 13.10
CA ARG A 89 15.81 18.65 13.63
C ARG A 89 15.65 20.00 12.95
#